data_AF-A0A0G1FLY6-F1
#
_entry.id   AF-A0A0G1FLY6-F1
#
_cell.length_a   1.000
_cell.length_b   1.000
_cell.length_c   1.000
_cell.angle_alpha   90.00
_cell.angle_beta   90.00
_cell.angle_gamma   90.00
#
_symmetry.space_group_name_H-M   'P 1'
#
loop_
_entity.id
_entity.type
_entity.pdbx_description
1 polymer ?
#
loop_
_entity_poly.entity_id
_entity_poly.type
_entity_poly.pdbx_seq_one_letter_code
_entity_poly.pdbx_strand_id
1 'polypeptide(L)' 'MDPKRQGEIALLFFKMKLREQGIKVAPALLRQLGNTAKTLGISINEASEFVEMMVRELVDEVFAESKK' A
#
# COMPACT_ATOMS: atom_id res chain seq x y z
N MET A 1 -4.03 -15.66 -18.09
CA MET A 1 -3.64 -15.77 -16.67
C MET A 1 -4.91 -15.65 -15.85
N ASP A 2 -5.05 -16.43 -14.78
CA ASP A 2 -6.23 -16.35 -13.92
C ASP A 2 -6.30 -14.99 -13.17
N PRO A 3 -7.50 -14.39 -12.97
CA PRO A 3 -7.63 -13.08 -12.31
C PRO A 3 -7.03 -13.03 -10.90
N LYS A 4 -7.13 -14.11 -10.12
CA LYS A 4 -6.51 -14.20 -8.79
C LYS A 4 -5.00 -14.12 -8.92
N ARG A 5 -4.44 -14.87 -9.88
CA ARG A 5 -3.00 -14.85 -10.14
C ARG A 5 -2.50 -13.48 -10.60
N GLN A 6 -3.29 -12.79 -11.41
CA GLN A 6 -2.99 -11.42 -11.83
C GLN A 6 -3.00 -10.45 -10.63
N GLY A 7 -3.97 -10.58 -9.72
CA GLY A 7 -4.04 -9.79 -8.49
C GLY A 7 -2.83 -10.01 -7.58
N GLU A 8 -2.41 -11.26 -7.39
CA GLU A 8 -1.21 -11.60 -6.62
C GLU A 8 0.05 -10.94 -7.20
N ILE A 9 0.23 -11.00 -8.52
CA ILE A 9 1.37 -10.38 -9.20
C ILE A 9 1.31 -8.86 -9.10
N ALA A 10 0.13 -8.26 -9.24
CA ALA A 10 -0.06 -6.81 -9.08
C ALA A 10 0.35 -6.36 -7.67
N LEU A 11 -0.03 -7.12 -6.63
CA LEU A 11 0.35 -6.82 -5.25
C LEU A 11 1.87 -6.91 -5.05
N LEU A 12 2.52 -7.97 -5.54
CA LEU A 12 3.98 -8.13 -5.43
C LEU A 12 4.73 -7.00 -6.14
N PHE A 13 4.30 -6.66 -7.36
CA PHE A 13 4.92 -5.58 -8.13
C PHE A 13 4.73 -4.22 -7.45
N PHE A 14 3.54 -3.96 -6.91
CA PHE A 14 3.25 -2.75 -6.16
C PHE A 14 4.13 -2.62 -4.92
N LYS A 15 4.26 -3.69 -4.12
CA LYS A 15 5.16 -3.72 -2.95
C LYS A 15 6.61 -3.42 -3.34
N MET A 16 7.11 -4.04 -4.40
CA MET A 16 8.45 -3.77 -4.91
C MET A 16 8.64 -2.28 -5.25
N LYS A 17 7.67 -1.68 -5.96
CA LYS A 17 7.71 -0.26 -6.31
C LYS A 17 7.64 0.65 -5.09
N LEU A 18 6.82 0.31 -4.10
CA LEU A 18 6.76 1.05 -2.84
C LEU A 18 8.09 1.00 -2.07
N ARG A 19 8.80 -0.14 -2.07
CA ARG A 19 10.13 -0.22 -1.46
C ARG A 19 11.16 0.66 -2.18
N GLU A 20 11.11 0.70 -3.51
CA GLU A 20 12.01 1.52 -4.33
C GLU A 20 11.75 3.03 -4.18
N GLN A 21 10.47 3.43 -4.12
CA GLN A 21 10.06 4.84 -4.19
C GLN A 21 9.75 5.45 -2.82
N GLY A 22 9.47 4.62 -1.82
CA GLY A 22 9.00 5.04 -0.51
C GLY A 22 7.57 5.59 -0.51
N ILE A 23 7.08 5.93 0.68
CA ILE A 23 5.77 6.57 0.88
C ILE A 23 5.98 7.91 1.56
N LYS A 24 5.46 8.99 0.96
CA LYS A 24 5.43 10.30 1.60
C LYS A 24 4.19 10.42 2.49
N VAL A 25 4.37 10.23 3.79
CA VAL A 25 3.31 10.45 4.79
C VAL A 25 3.16 11.95 5.03
N ALA A 26 2.23 12.58 4.31
CA ALA A 26 1.90 14.00 4.44
C ALA A 26 0.37 14.18 4.54
N PRO A 27 -0.13 15.32 5.05
CA PRO A 27 -1.59 15.56 5.13
C PRO A 27 -2.32 15.40 3.78
N ALA A 28 -1.62 15.63 2.66
CA ALA A 28 -2.13 15.41 1.32
C ALA A 28 -2.43 13.93 0.99
N LEU A 29 -1.80 12.99 1.70
CA LEU A 29 -1.94 11.54 1.49
C LEU A 29 -3.39 11.09 1.69
N LEU A 30 -4.05 11.53 2.77
CA LEU A 30 -5.45 11.18 3.05
C LEU A 30 -6.40 11.71 1.96
N ARG A 31 -6.15 12.91 1.45
CA ARG A 31 -6.92 13.48 0.34
C ARG A 31 -6.70 12.70 -0.95
N GLN A 32 -5.46 12.36 -1.26
CA GLN A 32 -5.12 11.53 -2.42
C GLN A 32 -5.78 10.15 -2.31
N LEU A 33 -5.73 9.53 -1.13
CA LEU A 33 -6.38 8.27 -0.85
C LEU A 33 -7.88 8.32 -1.09
N GLY A 34 -8.56 9.37 -0.60
CA GLY A 34 -9.99 9.57 -0.87
C GLY A 34 -10.31 9.72 -2.36
N ASN A 35 -9.47 10.42 -3.14
CA ASN A 35 -9.65 10.55 -4.58
C ASN A 35 -9.40 9.22 -5.31
N THR A 36 -8.38 8.47 -4.89
CA THR A 36 -8.06 7.14 -5.42
C THR A 36 -9.19 6.15 -5.12
N ALA A 37 -9.73 6.15 -3.89
CA ALA A 37 -10.85 5.28 -3.51
C ALA A 37 -12.07 5.51 -4.40
N LYS A 38 -12.44 6.78 -4.63
CA LYS A 38 -13.51 7.16 -5.57
C LYS A 38 -13.24 6.65 -6.99
N THR A 39 -12.00 6.77 -7.47
CA THR A 39 -11.61 6.35 -8.82
C THR A 39 -11.67 4.83 -8.98
N LEU A 40 -11.30 4.09 -7.94
CA LEU A 40 -11.32 2.63 -7.91
C LEU A 40 -12.70 2.05 -7.59
N GLY A 41 -13.67 2.89 -7.20
CA GLY A 41 -15.01 2.44 -6.82
C GLY A 41 -15.06 1.73 -5.46
N ILE A 42 -14.07 1.96 -4.59
CA ILE A 42 -13.99 1.37 -3.25
C ILE A 42 -14.29 2.41 -2.17
N SER A 43 -14.59 1.94 -0.95
CA SER A 43 -14.77 2.85 0.19
C SER A 43 -13.44 3.44 0.65
N ILE A 44 -13.48 4.62 1.26
CA ILE A 44 -12.27 5.23 1.86
C ILE A 44 -11.71 4.36 3.01
N ASN A 45 -12.58 3.64 3.72
CA ASN A 45 -12.18 2.74 4.80
C ASN A 45 -11.38 1.55 4.22
N GLU A 46 -11.90 0.90 3.19
CA GLU A 46 -11.23 -0.20 2.48
C GLU A 46 -9.87 0.23 1.91
N ALA A 47 -9.82 1.42 1.30
CA ALA A 47 -8.56 1.99 0.81
C ALA A 47 -7.56 2.27 1.96
N SER A 48 -8.05 2.73 3.11
CA SER A 48 -7.24 3.04 4.28
C SER A 48 -6.68 1.78 4.93
N GLU A 49 -7.50 0.75 5.10
CA GLU A 49 -7.08 -0.56 5.62
C GLU A 49 -5.98 -1.17 4.72
N PHE A 50 -6.17 -1.09 3.41
CA PHE A 50 -5.17 -1.58 2.46
C PHE A 50 -3.84 -0.82 2.57
N VAL A 51 -3.89 0.51 2.61
CA VAL A 51 -2.67 1.33 2.73
C VAL A 51 -2.00 1.13 4.10
N GLU A 52 -2.77 1.03 5.18
CA GLU A 52 -2.22 0.77 6.52
C GLU A 52 -1.44 -0.55 6.54
N MET A 53 -2.02 -1.63 6.02
CA MET A 53 -1.36 -2.93 5.91
C MET A 53 0.00 -2.81 5.20
N MET A 54 0.05 -2.06 4.09
CA MET A 54 1.27 -1.88 3.31
C MET A 54 2.32 -1.04 4.03
N VAL A 55 1.91 0.05 4.68
CA VAL A 55 2.82 0.90 5.46
C VAL A 55 3.37 0.14 6.65
N ARG A 56 2.54 -0.63 7.36
CA ARG A 56 2.94 -1.41 8.53
C ARG A 56 3.98 -2.47 8.16
N GLU A 57 3.76 -3.20 7.06
CA GLU A 57 4.73 -4.19 6.55
C GLU A 57 6.09 -3.53 6.26
N LEU A 58 6.11 -2.36 5.62
CA LEU A 58 7.35 -1.62 5.34
C LEU A 58 8.06 -1.16 6.62
N VAL A 59 7.31 -0.66 7.61
CA VAL A 59 7.86 -0.26 8.92
C VAL A 59 8.46 -1.47 9.62
N ASP A 60 7.72 -2.59 9.67
CA ASP A 60 8.18 -3.82 10.29
C ASP A 60 9.46 -4.34 9.62
N GLU A 61 9.57 -4.29 8.29
CA GLU A 61 10.79 -4.64 7.56
C GLU A 61 12.00 -3.78 7.99
N VAL A 62 11.83 -2.46 8.07
CA VAL A 62 12.92 -1.53 8.42
C VAL A 62 13.39 -1.73 9.87
N PHE A 63 12.47 -1.93 10.81
CA PHE A 63 12.82 -2.04 12.24
C PHE A 63 13.02 -3.49 12.73
N ALA A 64 12.71 -4.50 11.91
CA ALA A 64 12.99 -5.91 12.23
C ALA A 64 14.50 -6.17 12.37
N GLU A 65 15.35 -5.47 11.60
CA GLU A 65 16.80 -5.59 11.70
C GLU A 65 17.38 -4.92 12.97
N SER A 66 16.65 -4.01 13.61
CA SER A 66 17.08 -3.36 14.86
C SER A 66 16.97 -4.26 16.10
N LYS A 67 16.41 -5.47 15.97
CA LYS A 67 16.18 -6.42 17.08
C LYS A 67 17.12 -7.63 17.08
N LYS A 68 18.17 -7.64 16.27
CA LYS A 68 19.27 -8.63 16.32
C LYS A 68 20.54 -8.00 16.87
#